data_AF-A0A530K1V5-F1
#
_entry.id   AF-A0A530K1V5-F1
#
_cell.length_a   1.000
_cell.length_b   1.000
_cell.length_c   1.000
_cell.angle_alpha   90.00
_cell.angle_beta   90.00
_cell.angle_gamma   90.00
#
_symmetry.space_group_name_H-M   'P 1'
#
loop_
_entity.id
_entity.type
_entity.pdbx_description
1 polymer ?
#
loop_
_entity_poly.entity_id
_entity_poly.type
_entity_poly.pdbx_seq_one_letter_code
_entity_poly.pdbx_strand_id
1 'polypeptide(L)'
;PERAILADPDAWYGGSSEAMGVESYADFRAAIHDPETVHGMIEDYRAGLGIDRQHDEDDRSAGRKLACPLLVLCTARDDLEDLHGDILRIWREWASDVRGRSIDCGHHMAEEAPEELATELAAFFQTS
;
A
#
# COMPACT_ATOMS: atom_id res chain seq x y z
N PRO A 1 -10.52 11.45 -8.98
CA PRO A 1 -10.98 10.39 -8.04
C PRO A 1 -12.34 10.75 -7.41
N GLU A 2 -12.47 11.92 -6.78
CA GLU A 2 -13.68 12.36 -6.05
C GLU A 2 -15.01 12.12 -6.78
N ARG A 3 -15.18 12.59 -8.02
CA ARG A 3 -16.43 12.40 -8.77
C ARG A 3 -16.78 10.92 -9.02
N ALA A 4 -15.77 10.05 -9.13
CA ALA A 4 -15.99 8.62 -9.36
C ALA A 4 -16.34 7.92 -8.04
N ILE A 5 -15.57 8.20 -6.98
CA ILE A 5 -15.79 7.67 -5.62
C ILE A 5 -17.18 8.03 -5.12
N LEU A 6 -17.57 9.31 -5.21
CA LEU A 6 -18.87 9.78 -4.71
C LEU A 6 -20.06 9.27 -5.54
N ALA A 7 -19.83 8.88 -6.81
CA ALA A 7 -20.90 8.35 -7.65
C ALA A 7 -21.24 6.91 -7.29
N ASP A 8 -20.23 6.10 -6.98
CA ASP A 8 -20.38 4.71 -6.60
C ASP A 8 -19.14 4.22 -5.82
N PRO A 9 -19.12 4.36 -4.48
CA PRO A 9 -18.00 3.90 -3.66
C PRO A 9 -17.78 2.39 -3.79
N ASP A 10 -18.84 1.62 -4.00
CA ASP A 10 -18.78 0.16 -4.11
C ASP A 10 -18.09 -0.25 -5.40
N ALA A 11 -18.42 0.39 -6.53
CA ALA A 11 -17.74 0.13 -7.79
C ALA A 11 -16.29 0.64 -7.79
N TRP A 12 -15.99 1.71 -7.05
CA TRP A 12 -14.64 2.25 -6.97
C TRP A 12 -13.71 1.39 -6.11
N TYR A 13 -14.15 1.01 -4.89
CA TYR A 13 -13.31 0.25 -3.95
C TYR A 13 -13.47 -1.27 -4.08
N GLY A 14 -14.56 -1.76 -4.67
CA GLY A 14 -14.80 -3.19 -4.86
C GLY A 14 -15.01 -3.94 -3.53
N GLY A 15 -14.43 -5.15 -3.44
CA GLY A 15 -14.53 -6.02 -2.27
C GLY A 15 -15.80 -6.88 -2.25
N SER A 16 -15.74 -7.99 -1.52
CA SER A 16 -16.90 -8.86 -1.29
C SER A 16 -16.78 -9.63 0.02
N SER A 17 -17.90 -10.08 0.57
CA SER A 17 -17.94 -10.90 1.78
C SER A 17 -17.26 -12.26 1.61
N GLU A 18 -17.22 -12.79 0.38
CA GLU A 18 -16.54 -14.04 0.07
C GLU A 18 -15.02 -13.89 0.15
N ALA A 19 -14.48 -12.75 -0.32
CA ALA A 19 -13.05 -12.47 -0.31
C ALA A 19 -12.55 -12.03 1.07
N MET A 20 -13.32 -11.20 1.78
CA MET A 20 -12.87 -10.53 3.02
C MET A 20 -13.41 -11.18 4.30
N GLY A 21 -14.42 -12.05 4.18
CA GLY A 21 -15.25 -12.48 5.31
C GLY A 21 -16.39 -11.49 5.59
N VAL A 22 -17.49 -12.02 6.14
CA VAL A 22 -18.74 -11.28 6.33
C VAL A 22 -18.58 -10.07 7.25
N GLU A 23 -17.89 -10.23 8.37
CA GLU A 23 -17.71 -9.17 9.37
C GLU A 23 -16.78 -8.06 8.84
N SER A 24 -15.61 -8.43 8.32
CA SER A 24 -14.66 -7.47 7.72
C SER A 24 -15.27 -6.71 6.54
N TYR A 25 -16.04 -7.39 5.68
CA TYR A 25 -16.73 -6.74 4.58
C TYR A 25 -17.81 -5.77 5.07
N ALA A 26 -18.54 -6.09 6.14
CA ALA A 26 -19.52 -5.18 6.71
C ALA A 26 -18.86 -3.91 7.28
N ASP A 27 -17.73 -4.04 7.97
CA ASP A 27 -16.96 -2.91 8.51
C ASP A 27 -16.37 -2.05 7.39
N PHE A 28 -15.76 -2.67 6.39
CA PHE A 28 -15.25 -2.00 5.19
C PHE A 28 -16.38 -1.24 4.45
N ARG A 29 -17.53 -1.89 4.25
CA ARG A 29 -18.72 -1.28 3.64
C ARG A 29 -19.24 -0.10 4.44
N ALA A 30 -19.24 -0.18 5.77
CA ALA A 30 -19.64 0.95 6.60
C ALA A 30 -18.69 2.14 6.42
N ALA A 31 -17.38 1.89 6.37
CA ALA A 31 -16.36 2.92 6.20
C ALA A 31 -16.45 3.64 4.83
N ILE A 32 -16.55 2.90 3.72
CA ILE A 32 -16.61 3.51 2.37
C ILE A 32 -17.93 4.24 2.08
N HIS A 33 -18.95 4.09 2.94
CA HIS A 33 -20.22 4.83 2.87
C HIS A 33 -20.35 5.94 3.91
N ASP A 34 -19.37 6.09 4.82
CA ASP A 34 -19.33 7.21 5.74
C ASP A 34 -18.77 8.47 5.03
N PRO A 35 -19.53 9.57 4.92
CA PRO A 35 -19.09 10.76 4.20
C PRO A 35 -17.81 11.39 4.77
N GLU A 36 -17.60 11.33 6.09
CA GLU A 36 -16.38 11.88 6.70
C GLU A 36 -15.16 11.03 6.36
N THR A 37 -15.29 9.70 6.41
CA THR A 37 -14.25 8.76 5.97
C THR A 37 -13.92 8.96 4.48
N VAL A 38 -14.93 9.00 3.61
CA VAL A 38 -14.72 9.21 2.16
C VAL A 38 -14.07 10.56 1.87
N HIS A 39 -14.46 11.62 2.58
CA HIS A 39 -13.80 12.91 2.47
C HIS A 39 -12.31 12.82 2.85
N GLY A 40 -11.99 12.15 3.96
CA GLY A 40 -10.61 11.89 4.37
C GLY A 40 -9.79 11.15 3.30
N MET A 41 -10.35 10.08 2.70
CA MET A 41 -9.71 9.34 1.62
C MET A 41 -9.47 10.22 0.38
N ILE A 42 -10.42 11.09 0.02
CA ILE A 42 -10.24 12.02 -1.10
C ILE A 42 -9.14 13.04 -0.81
N GLU A 43 -9.05 13.56 0.43
CA GLU A 43 -7.97 14.46 0.83
C GLU A 43 -6.61 13.77 0.81
N ASP A 44 -6.53 12.48 1.16
CA ASP A 44 -5.31 11.67 1.02
C ASP A 44 -4.84 11.61 -0.46
N TYR A 45 -5.76 11.33 -1.39
CA TYR A 45 -5.46 11.41 -2.83
C TYR A 45 -5.00 12.80 -3.27
N ARG A 46 -5.55 13.89 -2.70
CA ARG A 46 -5.13 15.27 -3.01
C ARG A 46 -3.74 15.56 -2.47
N ALA A 47 -3.43 15.08 -1.26
CA ALA A 47 -2.12 15.23 -0.64
C ALA A 47 -1.03 14.50 -1.42
N GLY A 48 -1.28 13.24 -1.81
CA GLY A 48 -0.35 12.43 -2.60
C GLY A 48 0.00 13.03 -3.97
N LEU A 49 -0.97 13.68 -4.62
CA LEU A 49 -0.74 14.40 -5.89
C LEU A 49 -0.20 15.84 -5.71
N GLY A 50 -0.09 16.29 -4.45
CA GLY A 50 0.21 17.66 -4.09
C GLY A 50 1.38 17.77 -3.13
N ILE A 51 1.08 17.95 -1.85
CA ILE A 51 2.06 18.31 -0.82
C ILE A 51 3.05 17.18 -0.52
N ASP A 52 2.63 15.92 -0.60
CA ASP A 52 3.52 14.78 -0.29
C ASP A 52 4.64 14.68 -1.32
N ARG A 53 4.33 14.91 -2.61
CA ARG A 53 5.36 15.00 -3.66
C ARG A 53 6.36 16.11 -3.39
N GLN A 54 5.92 17.26 -2.87
CA GLN A 54 6.84 18.35 -2.52
C GLN A 54 7.77 17.94 -1.37
N HIS A 55 7.23 17.28 -0.33
CA HIS A 55 8.04 16.78 0.77
C HIS A 55 9.05 15.73 0.30
N ASP A 56 8.64 14.82 -0.58
CA ASP A 56 9.51 13.84 -1.21
C ASP A 56 10.64 14.50 -2.00
N GLU A 57 10.35 15.53 -2.81
CA GLU A 57 11.35 16.29 -3.56
C GLU A 57 12.33 17.03 -2.65
N ASP A 58 11.84 17.60 -1.56
CA ASP A 58 12.67 18.28 -0.56
C ASP A 58 13.62 17.30 0.13
N ASP A 59 13.13 16.10 0.51
CA ASP A 59 13.94 15.01 1.07
C ASP A 59 15.03 14.57 0.09
N ARG A 60 14.67 14.37 -1.19
CA ARG A 60 15.62 13.97 -2.24
C ARG A 60 16.68 15.03 -2.49
N SER A 61 16.29 16.30 -2.57
CA SER A 61 17.23 17.42 -2.78
C SER A 61 18.21 17.57 -1.62
N ALA A 62 17.79 17.25 -0.40
CA ALA A 62 18.62 17.25 0.79
C ALA A 62 19.42 15.95 0.98
N GLY A 63 19.23 14.97 0.09
CA GLY A 63 19.89 13.66 0.17
C GLY A 63 19.47 12.84 1.39
N ARG A 64 18.27 13.07 1.94
CA ARG A 64 17.75 12.30 3.08
C ARG A 64 17.41 10.88 2.63
N LYS A 65 17.73 9.91 3.48
CA LYS A 65 17.42 8.49 3.31
C LYS A 65 16.97 7.88 4.62
N LEU A 66 16.18 6.81 4.54
CA LEU A 66 15.88 5.96 5.69
C LEU A 66 17.18 5.34 6.23
N ALA A 67 17.42 5.55 7.52
CA ALA A 67 18.65 5.10 8.19
C ALA A 67 18.54 3.68 8.77
N CYS A 68 17.32 3.15 8.91
CA CYS A 68 17.07 1.78 9.35
C CYS A 68 17.07 0.80 8.16
N PRO A 69 17.26 -0.51 8.42
CA PRO A 69 16.94 -1.55 7.45
C PRO A 69 15.49 -1.42 6.97
N LEU A 70 15.27 -1.61 5.66
CA LEU A 70 13.97 -1.57 5.03
C LEU A 70 13.65 -2.93 4.38
N LEU A 71 12.51 -3.51 4.77
CA LEU A 71 11.91 -4.64 4.08
C LEU A 71 10.82 -4.13 3.13
N VAL A 72 10.89 -4.52 1.86
CA VAL A 72 9.87 -4.21 0.84
C VAL A 72 9.30 -5.52 0.31
N LEU A 73 8.03 -5.78 0.59
CA LEU A 73 7.29 -6.93 0.06
C LEU A 73 6.30 -6.44 -0.99
N CYS A 74 6.32 -7.05 -2.16
CA CYS A 74 5.44 -6.69 -3.28
C CYS A 74 4.50 -7.83 -3.63
N THR A 75 3.37 -7.50 -4.24
CA THR A 75 2.36 -8.46 -4.69
C THR A 75 2.70 -8.92 -6.10
N ALA A 76 2.90 -10.22 -6.30
CA ALA A 76 3.28 -10.77 -7.61
C ALA A 76 2.10 -10.84 -8.61
N ARG A 77 0.85 -10.72 -8.13
CA ARG A 77 -0.37 -10.80 -8.96
C ARG A 77 -1.05 -9.44 -9.15
N ASP A 78 -0.30 -8.36 -8.98
CA ASP A 78 -0.76 -6.99 -9.21
C ASP A 78 0.18 -6.30 -10.21
N ASP A 79 -0.25 -5.15 -10.73
CA ASP A 79 0.39 -4.49 -11.87
C ASP A 79 1.75 -3.86 -11.51
N LEU A 80 2.17 -3.87 -10.25
CA LEU A 80 3.38 -3.15 -9.78
C LEU A 80 4.66 -3.63 -10.47
N GLU A 81 4.89 -4.94 -10.55
CA GLU A 81 6.08 -5.46 -11.24
C GLU A 81 6.04 -5.18 -12.74
N ASP A 82 4.86 -5.27 -13.35
CA ASP A 82 4.68 -4.99 -14.78
C ASP A 82 4.90 -3.51 -15.12
N LEU A 83 4.48 -2.60 -14.24
CA LEU A 83 4.59 -1.16 -14.44
C LEU A 83 5.99 -0.61 -14.14
N HIS A 84 6.69 -1.19 -13.17
CA HIS A 84 7.91 -0.59 -12.61
C HIS A 84 9.16 -1.49 -12.70
N GLY A 85 9.00 -2.78 -13.01
CA GLY A 85 10.08 -3.75 -13.05
C GLY A 85 10.63 -4.05 -11.66
N ASP A 86 11.92 -3.76 -11.44
CA ASP A 86 12.58 -3.96 -10.14
C ASP A 86 12.11 -2.90 -9.13
N ILE A 87 11.06 -3.22 -8.36
CA ILE A 87 10.55 -2.35 -7.27
C ILE A 87 11.65 -2.07 -6.23
N LEU A 88 12.52 -3.04 -5.92
CA LEU A 88 13.60 -2.83 -4.95
C LEU A 88 14.58 -1.77 -5.45
N ARG A 89 14.78 -1.63 -6.77
CA ARG A 89 15.61 -0.56 -7.34
C ARG A 89 15.06 0.82 -7.00
N ILE A 90 13.74 1.00 -7.01
CA ILE A 90 13.11 2.27 -6.63
C ILE A 90 13.41 2.58 -5.16
N TRP A 91 13.24 1.60 -4.28
CA TRP A 91 13.47 1.79 -2.84
C TRP A 91 14.93 1.99 -2.45
N ARG A 92 15.90 1.49 -3.24
CA ARG A 92 17.34 1.78 -3.04
C ARG A 92 17.68 3.26 -3.23
N GLU A 93 16.81 4.02 -3.89
CA GLU A 93 16.94 5.48 -3.99
C GLU A 93 16.60 6.17 -2.65
N TRP A 94 15.81 5.51 -1.78
CA TRP A 94 15.29 6.05 -0.51
C TRP A 94 15.92 5.46 0.75
N ALA A 95 16.56 4.29 0.65
CA ALA A 95 17.22 3.62 1.78
C ALA A 95 18.53 2.96 1.34
N SER A 96 19.43 2.73 2.29
CA SER A 96 20.74 2.11 2.01
C SER A 96 20.78 0.61 2.25
N ASP A 97 19.94 0.09 3.14
CA ASP A 97 19.77 -1.35 3.39
C ASP A 97 18.34 -1.74 2.99
N VAL A 98 18.18 -2.19 1.75
CA VAL A 98 16.89 -2.61 1.18
C VAL A 98 16.93 -4.10 0.94
N ARG A 99 15.98 -4.79 1.56
CA ARG A 99 15.73 -6.23 1.41
C ARG A 99 14.28 -6.41 0.98
N GLY A 100 13.99 -7.52 0.33
CA GLY A 100 12.62 -7.74 -0.13
C GLY A 100 12.52 -8.75 -1.25
N ARG A 101 11.28 -9.08 -1.55
CA ARG A 101 10.88 -9.93 -2.67
C ARG A 101 9.38 -9.78 -2.89
N SER A 102 8.91 -10.41 -3.94
CA SER A 102 7.47 -10.54 -4.19
C SER A 102 6.91 -11.80 -3.53
N ILE A 103 5.67 -11.68 -3.06
CA ILE A 103 4.85 -12.74 -2.51
C ILE A 103 3.74 -13.04 -3.51
N ASP A 104 3.43 -14.33 -3.72
CA ASP A 104 2.45 -14.79 -4.70
C ASP A 104 1.00 -14.54 -4.24
N CYS A 105 0.62 -13.26 -4.22
CA CYS A 105 -0.68 -12.75 -3.81
C CYS A 105 -1.10 -11.56 -4.68
N GLY A 106 -2.39 -11.25 -4.66
CA GLY A 106 -2.96 -10.00 -5.17
C GLY A 106 -2.77 -8.85 -4.19
N HIS A 107 -3.57 -7.79 -4.37
CA HIS A 107 -3.42 -6.50 -3.68
C HIS A 107 -3.50 -6.60 -2.14
N HIS A 108 -4.22 -7.58 -1.61
CA HIS A 108 -4.51 -7.72 -0.18
C HIS A 108 -3.62 -8.79 0.45
N MET A 109 -2.30 -8.55 0.45
CA MET A 109 -1.28 -9.52 0.89
C MET A 109 -1.52 -10.11 2.28
N ALA A 110 -2.04 -9.31 3.23
CA ALA A 110 -2.32 -9.76 4.59
C ALA A 110 -3.49 -10.74 4.66
N GLU A 111 -4.46 -10.60 3.76
CA GLU A 111 -5.62 -11.46 3.63
C GLU A 111 -5.34 -12.69 2.75
N GLU A 112 -4.54 -12.53 1.69
CA GLU A 112 -4.31 -13.55 0.67
C GLU A 112 -3.12 -14.47 0.97
N ALA A 113 -2.08 -13.97 1.64
CA ALA A 113 -0.88 -14.73 1.99
C ALA A 113 -0.42 -14.47 3.45
N PRO A 114 -1.31 -14.58 4.45
CA PRO A 114 -1.02 -14.21 5.84
C PRO A 114 0.18 -14.95 6.44
N GLU A 115 0.33 -16.25 6.17
CA GLU A 115 1.41 -17.07 6.74
C GLU A 115 2.77 -16.73 6.14
N GLU A 116 2.82 -16.48 4.83
CA GLU A 116 4.04 -16.08 4.13
C GLU A 116 4.46 -14.67 4.56
N LEU A 117 3.52 -13.72 4.59
CA LEU A 117 3.75 -12.37 5.10
C LEU A 117 4.27 -12.40 6.55
N ALA A 118 3.62 -13.15 7.44
CA ALA A 118 4.04 -13.26 8.83
C ALA A 118 5.45 -13.86 8.97
N THR A 119 5.80 -14.83 8.12
CA THR A 119 7.13 -15.45 8.10
C THR A 119 8.22 -14.45 7.70
N GLU A 120 7.99 -13.67 6.65
CA GLU A 120 8.93 -12.63 6.19
C GLU A 120 9.12 -11.54 7.25
N LEU A 121 8.03 -11.07 7.84
CA LEU A 121 8.08 -10.08 8.93
C LEU A 121 8.84 -10.63 10.14
N ALA A 122 8.55 -11.86 10.57
CA ALA A 122 9.22 -12.48 11.70
C ALA A 122 10.73 -12.63 11.45
N ALA A 123 11.13 -13.07 10.25
CA ALA A 123 12.54 -13.20 9.88
C ALA A 123 13.25 -11.84 9.89
N PHE A 124 12.61 -10.79 9.36
CA PHE A 124 13.17 -9.45 9.31
C PHE A 124 13.41 -8.86 10.70
N PHE A 125 12.42 -8.96 11.60
CA PHE A 125 12.54 -8.42 12.96
C PHE A 125 13.42 -9.26 13.89
N GLN A 126 13.65 -10.55 13.59
CA GLN A 126 14.61 -11.38 14.34
C GLN A 126 16.08 -11.10 13.97
N THR A 127 16.32 -10.46 12.82
CA THR A 127 17.66 -10.20 12.29
C THR A 127 18.15 -8.77 12.61
N SER A 128 17.48 -8.05 13.52
CA SER A 128 17.82 -6.69 13.97
C SER A 128 18.38 -6.65 15.39
#